data_AF-A0AA92R7K6-F1
#
_entry.id   AF-A0AA92R7K6-F1
#
_cell.length_a   1.000
_cell.length_b   1.000
_cell.length_c   1.000
_cell.angle_alpha   90.00
_cell.angle_beta   90.00
_cell.angle_gamma   90.00
#
_symmetry.space_group_name_H-M   'P 1'
#
loop_
_entity.id
_entity.type
_entity.pdbx_description
1 polymer ?
#
loop_
_entity_poly.entity_id
_entity_poly.type
_entity_poly.pdbx_seq_one_letter_code
_entity_poly.pdbx_strand_id
1 'polypeptide(L)'
;MNTKKFVVSTETSIDTAYRHFCKAKTDDSLDIMFEGAEKQLANLDCTGEERNRVFHNIYIAYGRRQEDIDGESTSTEYKALRTVDKSLANNKNLSTEELLGEALRAMENK
;
A
#
# COMPACT_ATOMS: atom_id res chain seq x y z
N MET A 1 -18.19 0.62 -12.67
CA MET A 1 -16.84 0.08 -12.44
C MET A 1 -16.97 -1.23 -11.71
N ASN A 2 -16.48 -2.33 -12.29
CA ASN A 2 -16.56 -3.66 -11.69
C ASN A 2 -15.52 -3.75 -10.57
N THR A 3 -15.89 -3.44 -9.32
CA THR A 3 -14.98 -3.56 -8.18
C THR A 3 -14.72 -5.03 -7.91
N LYS A 4 -13.67 -5.58 -8.53
CA LYS A 4 -13.19 -6.93 -8.21
C LYS A 4 -12.95 -6.99 -6.70
N LYS A 5 -13.68 -7.89 -6.04
CA LYS A 5 -13.51 -8.20 -4.62
C LYS A 5 -12.07 -8.70 -4.42
N PHE A 6 -11.40 -8.20 -3.39
CA PHE A 6 -10.09 -8.73 -3.02
C PHE A 6 -10.28 -10.15 -2.46
N VAL A 7 -9.46 -11.07 -2.96
CA VAL A 7 -9.46 -12.48 -2.56
C VAL A 7 -8.03 -12.86 -2.23
N VAL A 8 -7.81 -13.39 -1.03
CA VAL A 8 -6.50 -13.90 -0.63
C VAL A 8 -6.25 -15.24 -1.32
N SER A 9 -5.08 -15.38 -1.93
CA SER A 9 -4.56 -16.60 -2.54
C SER A 9 -3.08 -16.80 -2.19
N THR A 10 -2.53 -17.98 -2.51
CA THR A 10 -1.10 -18.28 -2.33
C THR A 10 -0.18 -17.27 -3.04
N GLU A 11 -0.65 -16.69 -4.13
CA GLU A 11 0.06 -15.69 -4.95
C GLU A 11 -0.13 -14.24 -4.50
N THR A 12 -0.75 -14.02 -3.33
CA THR A 12 -0.97 -12.66 -2.81
C THR A 12 0.37 -12.01 -2.49
N SER A 13 0.73 -11.01 -3.28
CA SER A 13 1.93 -10.19 -3.09
C SER A 13 1.67 -9.01 -2.16
N ILE A 14 2.75 -8.45 -1.59
CA ILE A 14 2.71 -7.22 -0.77
C ILE A 14 1.99 -6.10 -1.54
N ASP A 15 2.34 -5.87 -2.80
CA ASP A 15 1.74 -4.81 -3.63
C ASP A 15 0.23 -5.02 -3.87
N THR A 16 -0.19 -6.27 -4.09
CA THR A 16 -1.62 -6.58 -4.28
C THR A 16 -2.42 -6.31 -3.01
N ALA A 17 -1.90 -6.76 -1.85
CA ALA A 17 -2.51 -6.50 -0.55
C ALA A 17 -2.50 -5.01 -0.21
N TYR A 18 -1.40 -4.32 -0.47
CA TYR A 18 -1.24 -2.90 -0.19
C TYR A 18 -2.24 -2.05 -1.00
N ARG A 19 -2.37 -2.29 -2.32
CA ARG A 19 -3.40 -1.62 -3.14
C ARG A 19 -4.82 -1.86 -2.65
N HIS A 20 -5.08 -3.03 -2.07
CA HIS A 20 -6.36 -3.28 -1.42
C HIS A 20 -6.53 -2.38 -0.19
N PHE A 21 -5.54 -2.35 0.70
CA PHE A 21 -5.53 -1.55 1.92
C PHE A 21 -5.49 -0.03 1.68
N CYS A 22 -4.99 0.47 0.55
CA CYS A 22 -5.10 1.88 0.16
C CYS A 22 -6.55 2.39 0.05
N LYS A 23 -7.54 1.48 0.01
CA LYS A 23 -8.97 1.83 0.04
C LYS A 23 -9.45 2.23 1.45
N ALA A 24 -8.73 1.82 2.49
CA ALA A 24 -8.97 2.24 3.87
C ALA A 24 -8.61 3.72 4.06
N LYS A 25 -9.50 4.48 4.70
CA LYS A 25 -9.30 5.92 4.96
C LYS A 25 -8.95 6.23 6.42
N THR A 26 -9.16 5.26 7.30
CA THR A 26 -8.92 5.33 8.75
C THR A 26 -8.31 4.02 9.22
N ASP A 27 -7.67 4.02 10.39
CA ASP A 27 -7.11 2.81 11.00
C ASP A 27 -8.20 1.77 11.26
N ASP A 28 -9.35 2.16 11.83
CA ASP A 28 -10.48 1.26 12.02
C ASP A 28 -10.90 0.54 10.72
N SER A 29 -10.91 1.27 9.59
CA SER A 29 -11.26 0.67 8.30
C SER A 29 -10.17 -0.24 7.77
N LEU A 30 -8.90 0.02 8.10
CA LEU A 30 -7.76 -0.79 7.74
C LEU A 30 -7.76 -2.10 8.55
N ASP A 31 -8.03 -2.02 9.85
CA ASP A 31 -8.11 -3.16 10.77
C ASP A 31 -9.17 -4.16 10.33
N ILE A 32 -10.37 -3.67 10.00
CA ILE A 32 -11.47 -4.51 9.47
C ILE A 32 -11.04 -5.23 8.18
N MET A 33 -10.29 -4.55 7.31
CA MET A 33 -9.80 -5.14 6.07
C MET A 33 -8.72 -6.19 6.34
N PHE A 34 -7.84 -5.94 7.30
CA PHE A 34 -6.80 -6.87 7.73
C PHE A 34 -7.39 -8.14 8.34
N GLU A 35 -8.31 -8.02 9.30
CA GLU A 35 -9.04 -9.16 9.87
C GLU A 35 -9.76 -9.98 8.79
N GLY A 36 -10.34 -9.30 7.80
CA GLY A 36 -11.01 -9.94 6.67
C GLY A 36 -10.03 -10.74 5.79
N ALA A 37 -8.79 -10.28 5.66
CA ALA A 37 -7.73 -10.99 4.95
C ALA A 37 -7.21 -12.19 5.77
N GLU A 38 -7.03 -12.04 7.07
CA GLU A 38 -6.65 -13.14 7.97
C GLU A 38 -7.68 -14.26 7.97
N LYS A 39 -8.97 -13.93 8.05
CA LYS A 39 -10.07 -14.91 7.95
C LYS A 39 -10.05 -15.66 6.62
N GLN A 40 -9.74 -14.99 5.52
CA GLN A 40 -9.58 -15.67 4.22
C GLN A 40 -8.36 -16.57 4.19
N LEU A 41 -7.23 -16.11 4.73
CA LEU A 41 -5.99 -16.88 4.79
C LEU A 41 -6.12 -18.14 5.66
N ALA A 42 -6.85 -18.05 6.78
CA ALA A 42 -7.12 -19.20 7.64
C ALA A 42 -7.92 -20.30 6.92
N ASN A 43 -8.80 -19.91 5.99
CA ASN A 43 -9.62 -20.82 5.19
C ASN A 43 -8.98 -21.20 3.85
N LEU A 44 -7.76 -20.71 3.55
CA LEU A 44 -7.07 -21.00 2.31
C LEU A 44 -6.47 -22.42 2.35
N ASP A 45 -6.82 -23.23 1.35
CA ASP A 45 -6.21 -24.54 1.13
C ASP A 45 -4.80 -24.36 0.57
N CYS A 46 -3.81 -24.48 1.46
CA CYS A 46 -2.40 -24.26 1.18
C CYS A 46 -1.52 -24.92 2.25
N THR A 47 -0.23 -25.04 1.97
CA THR A 47 0.76 -25.52 2.93
C THR A 47 1.01 -24.49 4.04
N GLY A 48 1.58 -24.92 5.17
CA GLY A 48 1.96 -24.02 6.26
C GLY A 48 2.99 -22.96 5.84
N GLU A 49 3.93 -23.33 4.96
CA GLU A 49 4.93 -22.40 4.41
C GLU A 49 4.30 -21.33 3.53
N GLU A 50 3.41 -21.71 2.62
CA GLU A 50 2.68 -20.76 1.77
C GLU A 50 1.81 -19.83 2.61
N ARG A 51 1.11 -20.37 3.61
CA ARG A 51 0.29 -19.58 4.53
C ARG A 51 1.13 -18.54 5.26
N ASN A 52 2.27 -18.95 5.81
CA ASN A 52 3.18 -18.03 6.49
C ASN A 52 3.73 -16.95 5.55
N ARG A 53 4.11 -17.31 4.32
CA ARG A 53 4.56 -16.35 3.31
C ARG A 53 3.48 -15.31 3.01
N VAL A 54 2.25 -15.76 2.76
CA VAL A 54 1.13 -14.87 2.45
C VAL A 54 0.78 -13.99 3.66
N PHE A 55 0.79 -14.55 4.87
CA PHE A 55 0.60 -13.78 6.10
C PHE A 55 1.60 -12.62 6.20
N HIS A 56 2.89 -12.90 6.02
CA HIS A 56 3.93 -11.86 6.07
C HIS A 56 3.70 -10.78 5.00
N ASN A 57 3.32 -11.19 3.78
CA ASN A 57 3.03 -10.23 2.71
C ASN A 57 1.88 -9.29 3.08
N ILE A 58 0.80 -9.84 3.66
CA ILE A 58 -0.37 -9.07 4.10
C ILE A 58 0.02 -8.16 5.28
N TYR A 59 0.77 -8.67 6.26
CA TYR A 59 1.20 -7.92 7.44
C TYR A 59 2.09 -6.73 7.07
N ILE A 60 3.06 -6.92 6.16
CA ILE A 60 3.90 -5.83 5.65
C ILE A 60 3.05 -4.78 4.94
N ALA A 61 2.10 -5.21 4.11
CA ALA A 61 1.21 -4.30 3.41
C ALA A 61 0.32 -3.49 4.38
N TYR A 62 -0.18 -4.12 5.44
CA TYR A 62 -0.95 -3.48 6.50
C TYR A 62 -0.11 -2.40 7.20
N GLY A 63 1.09 -2.74 7.69
CA GLY A 63 1.96 -1.78 8.38
C GLY A 63 2.34 -0.59 7.50
N ARG A 64 2.63 -0.82 6.21
CA ARG A 64 2.87 0.27 5.25
C ARG A 64 1.68 1.21 5.10
N ARG A 65 0.46 0.66 5.09
CA ARG A 65 -0.73 1.49 4.98
C ARG A 65 -0.99 2.27 6.26
N GLN A 66 -0.73 1.69 7.42
CA GLN A 66 -0.81 2.37 8.70
C GLN A 66 0.14 3.58 8.75
N GLU A 67 1.41 3.40 8.35
CA GLU A 67 2.38 4.50 8.20
C GLU A 67 1.93 5.59 7.18
N ASP A 68 1.07 5.25 6.22
CA ASP A 68 0.48 6.25 5.33
C ASP A 68 -0.62 7.07 5.99
N ILE A 69 -1.44 6.43 6.82
CA ILE A 69 -2.56 7.06 7.52
C ILE A 69 -2.01 7.99 8.61
N ASP A 70 -1.03 7.50 9.37
CA ASP A 70 -0.36 8.26 10.44
C ASP A 70 0.54 9.38 9.89
N GLY A 71 0.90 9.32 8.60
CA GLY A 71 1.84 10.27 7.99
C GLY A 71 3.30 10.02 8.37
N GLU A 72 3.55 9.05 9.25
CA GLU A 72 4.88 8.64 9.73
C GLU A 72 5.40 7.44 8.94
N SER A 73 5.92 7.65 7.72
CA SER A 73 6.71 6.57 7.11
C SER A 73 8.07 6.45 7.79
N THR A 74 8.57 5.23 7.97
CA THR A 74 9.90 5.00 8.56
C THR A 74 11.00 4.84 7.50
N SER A 75 10.64 4.52 6.25
CA SER A 75 11.57 4.32 5.13
C SER A 75 11.83 5.61 4.36
N THR A 76 13.08 6.06 4.30
CA THR A 76 13.52 7.23 3.52
C THR A 76 13.23 7.09 2.02
N GLU A 77 13.45 5.90 1.47
CA GLU A 77 13.16 5.58 0.06
C GLU A 77 11.66 5.64 -0.22
N TYR A 78 10.84 5.12 0.70
CA TYR A 78 9.40 5.15 0.57
C TYR A 78 8.82 6.57 0.73
N LYS A 79 9.41 7.38 1.61
CA LYS A 79 9.11 8.82 1.69
C LYS A 79 9.38 9.53 0.38
N ALA A 80 10.51 9.25 -0.27
CA ALA A 80 10.88 9.86 -1.55
C ALA A 80 9.91 9.45 -2.66
N LEU A 81 9.61 8.16 -2.79
CA LEU A 81 8.59 7.63 -3.72
C LEU A 81 7.22 8.27 -3.47
N ARG A 82 6.78 8.37 -2.21
CA ARG A 82 5.49 9.01 -1.85
C ARG A 82 5.46 10.49 -2.23
N THR A 83 6.56 11.23 -2.04
CA THR A 83 6.67 12.63 -2.46
C THR A 83 6.52 12.75 -3.98
N VAL A 84 7.21 11.90 -4.74
CA VAL A 84 7.14 11.87 -6.20
C VAL A 84 5.73 11.53 -6.67
N ASP A 85 5.11 10.48 -6.13
CA ASP A 85 3.75 10.05 -6.50
C ASP A 85 2.69 11.11 -6.15
N LYS A 86 2.81 11.76 -4.99
CA LYS A 86 1.92 12.89 -4.62
C LYS A 86 2.10 14.08 -5.58
N SER A 87 3.33 14.40 -5.96
CA SER A 87 3.59 15.47 -6.93
C SER A 87 2.98 15.13 -8.29
N LEU A 88 3.18 13.91 -8.80
CA LEU A 88 2.56 13.41 -10.02
C LEU A 88 1.03 13.44 -9.99
N ALA A 89 0.42 13.06 -8.86
CA ALA A 89 -1.02 13.05 -8.70
C ALA A 89 -1.64 14.46 -8.69
N ASN A 90 -0.94 15.44 -8.12
CA ASN A 90 -1.38 16.83 -8.01
C ASN A 90 -1.09 17.67 -9.26
N ASN A 91 -0.11 17.25 -10.07
CA ASN A 91 0.41 18.01 -11.20
C ASN A 91 0.17 17.32 -12.55
N LYS A 92 -0.97 16.63 -12.72
CA LYS A 92 -1.31 15.87 -13.94
C LYS A 92 -1.34 16.69 -15.24
N ASN A 93 -1.37 18.02 -15.14
CA ASN A 93 -1.42 18.94 -16.28
C ASN A 93 -0.07 19.58 -16.62
N LEU A 94 0.99 19.27 -15.85
CA LEU A 94 2.33 19.78 -16.08
C LEU A 94 3.07 18.94 -17.13
N SER A 95 4.00 19.57 -17.85
CA SER A 95 4.92 18.86 -18.74
C SER A 95 5.84 17.92 -17.94
N THR A 96 6.46 16.96 -18.62
CA THR A 96 7.41 16.03 -18.01
C THR A 96 8.57 16.75 -17.32
N GLU A 97 9.07 17.85 -17.87
CA GLU A 97 10.15 18.64 -17.26
C GLU A 97 9.66 19.41 -16.01
N GLU A 98 8.44 19.93 -16.05
CA GLU A 98 7.83 20.64 -14.92
C GLU A 98 7.55 19.67 -13.75
N LEU A 99 7.07 18.46 -14.05
CA LEU A 99 6.89 17.37 -13.07
C LEU A 99 8.21 16.99 -12.39
N LEU A 100 9.29 16.86 -13.16
CA LEU A 100 10.61 16.57 -12.62
C LEU A 100 11.10 17.69 -11.69
N GLY A 101 10.92 18.96 -12.11
CA GLY A 101 11.31 20.12 -11.31
C GLY A 101 10.55 20.22 -9.98
N GLU A 102 9.25 19.98 -9.98
CA GLU A 102 8.44 19.96 -8.75
C GLU A 102 8.81 18.79 -7.82
N ALA A 103 9.07 17.60 -8.39
CA ALA A 103 9.50 16.44 -7.63
C ALA A 103 10.84 16.67 -6.92
N LEU A 104 11.82 17.29 -7.60
CA LEU A 104 13.12 17.64 -7.02
C LEU A 104 12.98 18.66 -5.88
N ARG A 105 12.21 19.74 -6.08
CA ARG A 105 11.98 20.77 -5.05
C ARG A 105 11.25 20.20 -3.82
N ALA A 106 10.34 19.26 -4.02
CA ALA A 106 9.64 18.60 -2.92
C ALA A 106 10.55 17.66 -2.10
N MET A 107 11.69 17.23 -2.65
CA MET A 107 12.72 16.46 -1.94
C MET A 107 13.73 17.35 -1.21
N GLU A 108 14.04 18.56 -1.72
CA GLU A 108 14.99 19.50 -1.10
C GLU A 108 14.43 20.23 0.14
N ASN A 109 13.11 20.38 0.25
CA ASN A 109 12.47 21.08 1.38
C ASN A 109 12.21 20.18 2.62
N LYS A 110 13.08 19.21 2.89
CA LYS A 110 13.00 18.31 4.06
C LYS A 110 14.23 18.41 4.95
#